data_AF-A0A4R2JIK5-F1
#
_entry.id   AF-A0A4R2JIK5-F1
#
_cell.length_a   1.000
_cell.length_b   1.000
_cell.length_c   1.000
_cell.angle_alpha   90.00
_cell.angle_beta   90.00
_cell.angle_gamma   90.00
#
_symmetry.space_group_name_H-M   'P 1'
#
loop_
_entity.id
_entity.type
_entity.pdbx_description
1 polymer ?
#
loop_
_entity_poly.entity_id
_entity_poly.type
_entity_poly.pdbx_seq_one_letter_code
_entity_poly.pdbx_strand_id
1 'polypeptide(L)' 'MLVLERDDSIVDMDNRVLYARIHEVNCVKLRYEHLRTHEEPLLAIPDAIAWCWQRGDPWRQRVREMVVGVRTL' A
#
# COMPACT_ATOMS: atom_id res chain seq x y z
N MET A 1 0.26 12.37 7.39
CA MET A 1 0.57 12.39 5.96
C MET A 1 0.46 10.94 5.51
N LEU A 2 -0.32 10.68 4.48
CA LEU A 2 -0.50 9.36 3.89
C LEU A 2 0.35 9.29 2.62
N VAL A 3 1.12 8.23 2.45
CA VAL A 3 1.88 7.99 1.22
C VAL A 3 1.30 6.75 0.56
N LEU A 4 0.96 6.87 -0.71
CA LEU A 4 0.45 5.80 -1.55
C LEU A 4 1.44 5.50 -2.66
N GLU A 5 1.48 4.25 -3.11
CA GLU A 5 2.22 3.92 -4.33
C GLU A 5 1.56 4.61 -5.52
N ARG A 6 2.39 5.21 -6.36
CA ARG A 6 1.96 5.81 -7.62
C ARG A 6 1.89 4.75 -8.73
N ASP A 7 0.67 4.39 -9.10
CA ASP A 7 0.36 3.71 -10.35
C ASP A 7 -0.32 4.71 -11.31
N ASP A 8 0.37 5.05 -12.41
CA ASP A 8 -0.11 6.04 -13.39
C ASP A 8 -1.41 5.60 -14.08
N SER A 9 -1.74 4.31 -14.07
CA SER A 9 -2.98 3.80 -14.65
C SER A 9 -4.22 4.07 -13.78
N ILE A 10 -4.04 4.30 -12.47
CA ILE A 10 -5.15 4.46 -11.51
C ILE A 10 -5.09 5.76 -10.68
N VAL A 11 -3.99 6.53 -10.76
CA VAL A 11 -3.79 7.74 -9.93
C VAL A 11 -4.95 8.74 -10.01
N ASP A 12 -5.57 8.91 -11.18
CA ASP A 12 -6.72 9.80 -11.35
C ASP A 12 -7.97 9.28 -10.63
N MET A 13 -8.17 7.95 -10.63
CA MET A 13 -9.25 7.32 -9.88
C MET A 13 -9.02 7.47 -8.38
N ASP A 14 -7.81 7.20 -7.90
CA ASP A 14 -7.45 7.33 -6.48
C ASP A 14 -7.67 8.76 -5.99
N ASN A 15 -7.23 9.75 -6.75
CA ASN A 15 -7.46 11.17 -6.42
C ASN A 15 -8.95 11.49 -6.29
N ARG A 16 -9.80 10.99 -7.19
CA ARG A 16 -11.26 11.19 -7.11
C ARG A 16 -11.85 10.52 -5.87
N VAL A 17 -11.46 9.28 -5.58
CA VAL A 17 -11.95 8.53 -4.41
C VAL A 17 -11.53 9.19 -3.11
N LEU A 18 -10.25 9.54 -2.98
CA LEU A 18 -9.71 10.22 -1.80
C LEU A 18 -10.41 11.55 -1.56
N TYR A 19 -10.56 12.36 -2.60
CA TYR A 19 -11.26 13.65 -2.49
C TYR A 19 -12.71 13.48 -2.01
N ALA A 20 -13.47 12.57 -2.63
CA ALA A 20 -14.85 12.30 -2.26
C ALA A 20 -14.96 11.84 -0.79
N ARG A 21 -14.13 10.88 -0.39
CA ARG A 21 -14.15 10.34 0.98
C ARG A 21 -13.72 11.36 2.03
N ILE A 22 -12.66 12.14 1.76
CA ILE A 22 -12.21 13.21 2.66
C ILE A 22 -13.33 14.22 2.90
N HIS A 23 -14.07 14.57 1.85
CA HIS A 23 -15.21 15.47 1.95
C HIS A 23 -16.37 14.84 2.75
N GLU A 24 -16.74 13.60 2.46
CA GLU A 24 -17.81 12.88 3.17
C GLU A 24 -17.56 12.76 4.68
N VAL A 25 -16.31 12.51 5.09
CA VAL A 25 -15.94 12.39 6.51
C VAL A 25 -15.46 13.70 7.14
N ASN A 26 -15.54 14.83 6.41
CA ASN A 26 -15.08 16.15 6.83
C ASN A 26 -13.62 16.17 7.36
N CYS A 27 -12.73 15.39 6.72
CA CYS A 27 -11.34 15.21 7.15
C CYS A 27 -10.39 16.23 6.48
N VAL A 28 -10.65 17.52 6.68
CA VAL A 28 -9.96 18.63 5.97
C VAL A 28 -8.45 18.74 6.20
N LYS A 29 -7.88 17.97 7.13
CA LYS A 29 -6.44 18.00 7.47
C LYS A 29 -5.64 16.84 6.88
N LEU A 30 -6.28 15.89 6.17
CA LEU A 30 -5.56 14.78 5.57
C LEU A 30 -4.71 15.28 4.40
N ARG A 31 -3.40 15.08 4.51
CA ARG A 31 -2.44 15.27 3.40
C ARG A 31 -2.04 13.91 2.88
N TYR A 32 -2.10 13.72 1.57
CA TYR A 32 -1.68 12.49 0.91
C TYR A 32 -0.82 12.78 -0.32
N GLU A 33 0.10 11.89 -0.64
CA GLU A 33 0.99 11.96 -1.80
C GLU A 33 1.09 10.58 -2.47
N HIS A 34 1.27 10.57 -3.79
CA HIS A 34 1.55 9.38 -4.56
C HIS A 34 3.02 9.37 -4.94
N LEU A 35 3.78 8.40 -4.42
CA LEU A 35 5.21 8.26 -4.67
C LEU A 35 5.48 6.92 -5.35
N ARG A 36 6.50 6.88 -6.20
CA ARG A 36 7.01 5.63 -6.77
C ARG A 36 7.86 4.90 -5.73
N THR A 37 8.02 3.60 -5.94
CA THR A 37 8.83 2.72 -5.07
C THR A 37 10.27 3.22 -4.86
N HIS A 38 10.88 3.88 -5.85
CA HIS A 38 12.24 4.42 -5.71
C HIS A 38 12.29 5.76 -4.97
N GLU A 39 11.17 6.46 -4.84
CA GLU A 39 11.03 7.72 -4.10
C GLU A 39 10.76 7.44 -2.61
N GLU A 40 10.00 6.38 -2.32
CA GLU A 40 9.77 5.87 -0.96
C GLU A 40 9.89 4.32 -0.94
N PRO A 41 11.09 3.77 -0.66
CA PRO A 41 11.33 2.32 -0.68
C PRO A 41 10.46 1.52 0.27
N LEU A 42 9.92 2.14 1.34
CA LEU A 42 9.01 1.45 2.26
C LEU A 42 7.72 1.00 1.58
N LEU A 43 7.32 1.63 0.48
CA LEU A 43 6.16 1.22 -0.32
C LEU A 43 6.34 -0.16 -0.96
N ALA A 44 7.57 -0.61 -1.20
CA ALA A 44 7.86 -1.92 -1.81
C ALA A 44 7.73 -3.10 -0.84
N ILE A 45 7.84 -2.84 0.47
CA ILE A 45 7.96 -3.89 1.48
C ILE A 45 6.70 -4.77 1.54
N PRO A 46 5.48 -4.22 1.55
CA PRO A 46 4.26 -5.02 1.52
C PRO A 46 4.22 -5.98 0.33
N ASP A 47 4.56 -5.52 -0.87
CA ASP A 47 4.55 -6.37 -2.08
C ASP A 47 5.63 -7.46 -2.03
N ALA A 48 6.82 -7.13 -1.51
CA ALA A 48 7.88 -8.11 -1.33
C ALA A 48 7.46 -9.21 -0.34
N ILE A 49 6.80 -8.85 0.76
CA ILE A 49 6.26 -9.81 1.74
C ILE A 49 5.14 -10.64 1.11
N ALA A 50 4.19 -10.00 0.42
CA ALA A 50 3.08 -10.67 -0.23
C ALA A 50 3.57 -11.67 -1.30
N TRP A 51 4.53 -11.27 -2.11
CA TRP A 51 5.16 -12.15 -3.10
C TRP A 51 5.91 -13.31 -2.45
N CYS A 52 6.69 -13.08 -1.39
CA CYS A 52 7.37 -14.16 -0.67
C CYS A 52 6.38 -15.16 -0.07
N TRP A 53 5.25 -14.67 0.43
CA TRP A 53 4.18 -15.50 0.97
C TRP A 53 3.51 -16.35 -0.11
N GLN A 54 3.18 -15.76 -1.26
CA GLN A 54 2.55 -16.44 -2.40
C GLN A 54 3.48 -17.42 -3.10
N ARG A 55 4.77 -17.07 -3.26
CA ARG A 55 5.77 -17.91 -3.94
C ARG A 55 6.00 -19.25 -3.23
N GLY A 56 5.77 -19.32 -1.92
CA GLY A 56 5.96 -20.54 -1.12
C GLY A 56 7.40 -20.73 -0.65
N ASP A 57 7.72 -21.94 -0.19
CA ASP A 57 9.03 -22.22 0.41
C ASP A 57 10.15 -22.20 -0.63
N PRO A 58 11.33 -21.62 -0.31
CA PRO A 58 11.81 -21.21 1.02
C PRO A 58 11.43 -19.79 1.44
N TRP A 59 10.77 -19.01 0.58
CA TRP A 59 10.52 -17.58 0.81
C TRP A 59 9.49 -17.35 1.90
N ARG A 60 8.44 -18.17 1.95
CA ARG A 60 7.41 -18.09 2.99
C ARG A 60 7.98 -18.29 4.39
N GLN A 61 8.90 -19.24 4.57
CA GLN A 61 9.62 -19.42 5.84
C GLN A 61 10.44 -18.18 6.24
N ARG A 62 11.13 -17.54 5.29
CA ARG A 62 11.98 -16.37 5.55
C ARG A 62 11.20 -15.13 5.98
N VAL A 63 10.02 -14.91 5.42
CA VAL A 63 9.19 -13.73 5.76
C VAL A 63 8.22 -13.98 6.91
N ARG A 64 8.15 -15.22 7.43
CA ARG A 64 7.16 -15.63 8.43
C ARG A 64 7.20 -14.76 9.69
N GLU A 65 8.38 -14.35 10.14
CA GLU A 65 8.55 -13.52 11.33
C GLU A 65 8.07 -12.07 11.14
N MET A 66 7.99 -11.61 9.89
CA MET A 66 7.49 -10.28 9.54
C MET A 66 5.95 -10.25 9.45
N VAL A 67 5.30 -11.42 9.40
CA VAL A 67 3.84 -11.56 9.23
C VAL A 67 3.18 -11.91 10.55
N VAL A 68 2.50 -10.94 11.16
CA VAL A 68 1.77 -11.14 12.44
C VAL A 68 0.45 -11.90 12.24
N GLY A 69 -0.12 -11.86 11.04
CA GLY A 69 -1.32 -12.61 10.71
C GLY A 69 -1.71 -12.48 9.25
N VAL A 70 -2.48 -13.45 8.77
CA VAL A 70 -3.11 -13.42 7.45
C VAL A 70 -4.63 -13.44 7.64
N ARG A 71 -5.33 -12.60 6.89
CA ARG A 71 -6.79 -12.55 6.84
C ARG A 71 -7.21 -12.96 5.44
N THR A 72 -8.05 -13.99 5.35
CA THR A 72 -8.75 -14.34 4.11
C THR A 72 -10.05 -13.57 4.08
N LEU A 73 -10.26 -12.80 3.01
CA LEU A 73 -11.53 -12.13 2.72
C LEU A 73 -12.60 -13.13 2.28
#